data_AF-A0A7X6ZIN2-F1
#
_entry.id   AF-A0A7X6ZIN2-F1
#
_cell.length_a   1.000
_cell.length_b   1.000
_cell.length_c   1.000
_cell.angle_alpha   90.00
_cell.angle_beta   90.00
_cell.angle_gamma   90.00
#
_symmetry.space_group_name_H-M   'P 1'
#
loop_
_entity.id
_entity.type
_entity.pdbx_description
1 polymer ?
#
loop_
_entity_poly.entity_id
_entity_poly.type
_entity_poly.pdbx_seq_one_letter_code
_entity_poly.pdbx_strand_id
1 'polypeptide(L)'
;YNASLGAWYIRTADGTLLQWGKIWGGPGLYPVPGDYDGDGVWDLAMYAEATGKWYIQTMAGQLLAYAVSWGGPGFQPVPGDYDGDGLWDLAVYNASLGAWYARTLQGRYIFFNTPWGTPAAEAVTWTWSMPPAAGGGPEEEAR
;
A
#
# COMPACT_ATOMS: atom_id res chain seq x y z
N TYR A 1 -2.36 -11.03 -2.74
CA TYR A 1 -1.89 -10.45 -4.00
C TYR A 1 -0.74 -11.28 -4.55
N ASN A 2 -0.72 -11.58 -5.84
CA ASN A 2 0.43 -12.19 -6.51
C ASN A 2 1.22 -11.09 -7.23
N ALA A 3 2.39 -10.73 -6.70
CA ALA A 3 3.18 -9.61 -7.19
C ALA A 3 3.76 -9.83 -8.59
N SER A 4 4.13 -11.07 -8.93
CA SER A 4 4.68 -11.39 -10.25
C SER A 4 3.65 -11.25 -11.37
N LEU A 5 2.38 -11.51 -11.06
CA LEU A 5 1.27 -11.42 -12.02
C LEU A 5 0.48 -10.10 -11.92
N GLY A 6 0.58 -9.40 -10.80
CA GLY A 6 -0.33 -8.32 -10.47
C GLY A 6 -1.75 -8.77 -10.13
N ALA A 7 -1.92 -10.03 -9.70
CA ALA A 7 -3.24 -10.64 -9.54
C ALA A 7 -3.78 -10.53 -8.10
N TRP A 8 -5.00 -10.03 -7.95
CA TRP A 8 -5.73 -9.90 -6.70
C TRP A 8 -6.68 -11.07 -6.47
N TYR A 9 -6.72 -11.52 -5.21
CA TYR A 9 -7.61 -12.58 -4.73
C TYR A 9 -8.20 -12.09 -3.42
N ILE A 10 -9.50 -11.84 -3.41
CA ILE A 10 -10.20 -11.12 -2.34
C ILE A 10 -11.43 -11.91 -1.95
N ARG A 11 -11.61 -12.09 -0.65
CA ARG A 11 -12.83 -12.66 -0.05
C ARG A 11 -13.17 -11.89 1.22
N THR A 12 -14.45 -11.89 1.56
CA THR A 12 -14.93 -11.45 2.87
C THR A 12 -14.46 -12.42 3.97
N ALA A 13 -14.61 -12.00 5.23
CA ALA A 13 -14.28 -12.83 6.39
C ALA A 13 -15.13 -14.12 6.48
N ASP A 14 -16.38 -14.09 6.01
CA ASP A 14 -17.27 -15.25 5.96
C ASP A 14 -16.98 -16.22 4.80
N GLY A 15 -15.99 -15.90 3.95
CA GLY A 15 -15.53 -16.75 2.87
C GLY A 15 -16.13 -16.44 1.50
N THR A 16 -17.05 -15.48 1.39
CA THR A 16 -17.59 -15.04 0.10
C THR A 16 -16.48 -14.49 -0.80
N LEU A 17 -16.29 -15.12 -1.96
CA LEU A 17 -15.30 -14.70 -2.95
C LEU A 17 -15.76 -13.40 -3.63
N LEU A 18 -14.99 -12.32 -3.47
CA LEU A 18 -15.24 -11.03 -4.11
C LEU A 18 -14.47 -10.88 -5.41
N GLN A 19 -13.25 -11.42 -5.46
CA GLN A 19 -12.40 -11.29 -6.65
C GLN A 19 -11.43 -12.47 -6.78
N TRP A 20 -11.23 -12.93 -8.01
CA TRP A 20 -10.28 -13.98 -8.33
C TRP A 20 -9.46 -13.63 -9.56
N GLY A 21 -8.15 -13.42 -9.37
CA GLY A 21 -7.21 -13.22 -10.47
C GLY A 21 -7.32 -11.87 -11.17
N LYS A 22 -7.97 -10.87 -10.58
CA LYS A 22 -8.06 -9.53 -11.17
C LYS A 22 -6.68 -8.91 -11.27
N ILE A 23 -6.31 -8.53 -12.48
CA ILE A 23 -5.03 -7.87 -12.74
C ILE A 23 -5.16 -6.38 -12.41
N TRP A 24 -4.37 -5.95 -11.43
CA TRP A 24 -4.17 -4.55 -11.08
C TRP A 24 -2.81 -4.41 -10.37
N GLY A 25 -1.90 -3.66 -10.97
CA GLY A 25 -0.49 -3.57 -10.54
C GLY A 25 0.42 -4.52 -11.31
N GLY A 26 1.49 -4.99 -10.67
CA GLY A 26 2.51 -5.85 -11.28
C GLY A 26 3.87 -5.71 -10.59
N PRO A 27 4.94 -6.27 -11.18
CA PRO A 27 6.29 -6.17 -10.64
C PRO A 27 6.72 -4.72 -10.36
N GLY A 28 7.34 -4.49 -9.20
CA GLY A 28 7.79 -3.16 -8.77
C GLY A 28 6.70 -2.26 -8.16
N LEU A 29 5.47 -2.76 -8.01
CA LEU A 29 4.39 -2.08 -7.32
C LEU A 29 4.04 -2.80 -6.02
N TYR A 30 3.81 -2.03 -4.96
CA TYR A 30 3.49 -2.52 -3.62
C TYR A 30 2.00 -2.40 -3.37
N PRO A 31 1.29 -3.48 -3.01
CA PRO A 31 -0.13 -3.41 -2.72
C PRO A 31 -0.36 -2.65 -1.40
N VAL A 32 -1.24 -1.66 -1.43
CA VAL A 32 -1.59 -0.77 -0.30
C VAL A 32 -3.11 -0.62 -0.18
N PRO A 33 -3.86 -1.73 -0.10
CA PRO A 33 -5.32 -1.71 -0.14
C PRO A 33 -5.92 -0.98 1.08
N GLY A 34 -7.11 -0.44 0.89
CA GLY A 34 -7.80 0.42 1.85
C GLY A 34 -9.15 0.85 1.28
N ASP A 35 -10.00 1.46 2.10
CA ASP A 35 -11.32 1.94 1.67
C ASP A 35 -11.21 3.41 1.23
N TYR A 36 -10.90 3.64 -0.05
CA TYR A 36 -10.54 4.95 -0.56
C TYR A 36 -11.75 5.74 -1.11
N ASP A 37 -12.88 5.08 -1.35
CA ASP A 37 -14.15 5.72 -1.71
C ASP A 37 -15.20 5.73 -0.58
N GLY A 38 -14.93 5.08 0.55
CA GLY A 38 -15.74 5.14 1.77
C GLY A 38 -16.98 4.25 1.71
N ASP A 39 -16.99 3.25 0.84
CA ASP A 39 -18.14 2.34 0.68
C ASP A 39 -18.14 1.18 1.68
N GLY A 40 -17.12 1.08 2.54
CA GLY A 40 -16.92 0.02 3.51
C GLY A 40 -16.21 -1.22 2.95
N VAL A 41 -15.79 -1.19 1.69
CA VAL A 41 -15.07 -2.26 0.99
C VAL A 41 -13.66 -1.77 0.66
N TRP A 42 -12.69 -2.68 0.79
CA TRP A 42 -11.30 -2.35 0.47
C TRP A 42 -11.07 -2.34 -1.04
N ASP A 43 -10.46 -1.27 -1.52
CA ASP A 43 -10.12 -1.04 -2.92
C ASP A 43 -8.75 -1.58 -3.33
N LEU A 44 -8.56 -1.67 -4.64
CA LEU A 44 -7.32 -2.09 -5.27
C LEU A 44 -6.36 -0.91 -5.38
N ALA A 45 -5.39 -0.83 -4.47
CA ALA A 45 -4.42 0.25 -4.42
C ALA A 45 -2.98 -0.24 -4.50
N MET A 46 -2.16 0.47 -5.28
CA MET A 46 -0.75 0.18 -5.51
C MET A 46 0.11 1.43 -5.30
N TYR A 47 1.29 1.25 -4.71
CA TYR A 47 2.32 2.27 -4.55
C TYR A 47 3.60 1.87 -5.28
N ALA A 48 4.16 2.79 -6.07
CA ALA A 48 5.44 2.62 -6.75
C ALA A 48 6.54 3.29 -5.93
N GLU A 49 7.18 2.57 -5.01
CA GLU A 49 8.22 3.11 -4.09
C GLU A 49 9.31 3.91 -4.81
N ALA A 50 9.77 3.42 -5.96
CA ALA A 50 10.82 4.08 -6.74
C ALA A 50 10.44 5.47 -7.27
N THR A 51 9.14 5.80 -7.33
CA THR A 51 8.65 7.07 -7.90
C THR A 51 7.67 7.81 -7.01
N GLY A 52 7.21 7.23 -5.91
CA GLY A 52 6.18 7.82 -5.06
C GLY A 52 4.80 7.90 -5.69
N LYS A 53 4.50 7.05 -6.69
CA LYS A 53 3.24 7.10 -7.43
C LYS A 53 2.20 6.14 -6.87
N TRP A 54 0.97 6.62 -6.74
CA TRP A 54 -0.19 5.87 -6.28
C TRP A 54 -1.15 5.57 -7.44
N TYR A 55 -1.73 4.38 -7.42
CA TYR A 55 -2.71 3.89 -8.39
C TYR A 55 -3.84 3.21 -7.62
N ILE A 56 -5.05 3.74 -7.70
CA ILE A 56 -6.18 3.29 -6.88
C ILE A 56 -7.40 3.10 -7.77
N GLN A 57 -7.95 1.89 -7.72
CA GLN A 57 -9.17 1.51 -8.41
C GLN A 57 -10.11 0.86 -7.41
N THR A 58 -11.37 1.29 -7.40
CA THR A 58 -12.37 0.70 -6.52
C THR A 58 -12.61 -0.76 -6.87
N MET A 59 -13.19 -1.53 -5.95
CA MET A 59 -13.60 -2.90 -6.26
C MET A 59 -14.59 -2.99 -7.43
N ALA A 60 -15.42 -1.97 -7.62
CA ALA A 60 -16.34 -1.84 -8.75
C ALA A 60 -15.65 -1.42 -10.07
N GLY A 61 -14.36 -1.07 -10.03
CA GLY A 61 -13.56 -0.71 -11.21
C GLY A 61 -13.44 0.78 -11.50
N GLN A 62 -13.94 1.66 -10.62
CA GLN A 62 -13.78 3.10 -10.78
C GLN A 62 -12.33 3.51 -10.49
N LEU A 63 -11.71 4.31 -11.37
CA LEU A 63 -10.36 4.81 -11.16
C LEU A 63 -10.40 6.04 -10.25
N LEU A 64 -9.88 5.92 -9.02
CA LEU A 64 -9.78 7.03 -8.07
C LEU A 64 -8.46 7.81 -8.21
N ALA A 65 -7.38 7.10 -8.52
CA ALA A 65 -6.06 7.69 -8.70
C ALA A 65 -5.26 6.97 -9.79
N TYR A 66 -4.59 7.74 -10.64
CA TYR A 66 -3.65 7.22 -11.62
C TYR A 66 -2.37 8.05 -11.61
N ALA A 67 -1.27 7.44 -11.17
CA ALA A 67 0.03 8.09 -11.05
C ALA A 67 0.03 9.36 -10.17
N VAL A 68 -0.79 9.40 -9.11
CA VAL A 68 -0.80 10.50 -8.15
C VAL A 68 0.51 10.47 -7.37
N SER A 69 1.24 11.58 -7.35
CA SER A 69 2.54 11.67 -6.68
C SER A 69 2.36 12.05 -5.21
N TRP A 70 2.84 11.19 -4.31
CA TRP A 70 2.92 11.43 -2.87
C TRP A 70 3.94 10.49 -2.22
N GLY A 71 5.00 11.05 -1.62
CA GLY A 71 6.17 10.31 -1.17
C GLY A 71 7.29 10.31 -2.22
N GLY A 72 7.99 9.17 -2.35
CA GLY A 72 9.14 9.01 -3.23
C GLY A 72 10.10 7.91 -2.74
N PRO A 73 11.29 7.81 -3.34
CA PRO A 73 12.34 6.91 -2.85
C PRO A 73 12.62 7.11 -1.36
N GLY A 74 12.60 6.03 -0.59
CA GLY A 74 12.83 6.04 0.86
C GLY A 74 11.60 6.38 1.71
N PHE A 75 10.42 6.57 1.09
CA PHE A 75 9.16 6.71 1.79
C PHE A 75 8.39 5.39 1.78
N GLN A 76 7.97 4.94 2.97
CA GLN A 76 7.11 3.78 3.17
C GLN A 76 5.64 4.22 3.12
N PRO A 77 4.76 3.57 2.35
CA PRO A 77 3.34 3.91 2.32
C PRO A 77 2.61 3.37 3.56
N VAL A 78 1.76 4.20 4.16
CA VAL A 78 1.02 3.90 5.40
C VAL A 78 -0.40 4.47 5.30
N PRO A 79 -1.22 4.06 4.32
CA PRO A 79 -2.53 4.67 4.12
C PRO A 79 -3.50 4.35 5.27
N GLY A 80 -4.51 5.21 5.42
CA GLY A 80 -5.53 5.11 6.46
C GLY A 80 -6.39 6.38 6.47
N ASP A 81 -7.50 6.37 7.19
CA ASP A 81 -8.31 7.56 7.43
C ASP A 81 -7.67 8.39 8.56
N TYR A 82 -6.96 9.46 8.21
CA TYR A 82 -6.20 10.30 9.14
C TYR A 82 -6.94 11.58 9.55
N ASP A 83 -8.02 11.95 8.86
CA ASP A 83 -8.82 13.12 9.18
C ASP A 83 -10.26 12.83 9.63
N GLY A 84 -10.64 11.54 9.65
CA GLY A 84 -11.89 11.03 10.21
C GLY A 84 -13.09 11.22 9.30
N ASP A 85 -12.88 11.42 7.99
CA ASP A 85 -13.95 11.64 7.02
C ASP A 85 -14.55 10.35 6.44
N GLY A 86 -14.00 9.19 6.82
CA GLY A 86 -14.44 7.87 6.36
C GLY A 86 -13.78 7.43 5.05
N LEU A 87 -12.88 8.23 4.47
CA LEU A 87 -12.08 7.88 3.30
C LEU A 87 -10.62 7.62 3.72
N TRP A 88 -9.98 6.65 3.09
CA TRP A 88 -8.55 6.45 3.30
C TRP A 88 -7.71 7.49 2.56
N ASP A 89 -6.70 8.00 3.25
CA ASP A 89 -5.76 9.00 2.78
C ASP A 89 -4.49 8.40 2.22
N LEU A 90 -3.81 9.17 1.36
CA LEU A 90 -2.43 8.88 0.98
C LEU A 90 -1.52 9.33 2.10
N ALA A 91 -0.95 8.38 2.82
CA ALA A 91 0.03 8.66 3.86
C ALA A 91 1.34 7.90 3.62
N VAL A 92 2.44 8.56 3.94
CA VAL A 92 3.79 8.02 3.79
C VAL A 92 4.66 8.43 4.98
N TYR A 93 5.61 7.58 5.31
CA TYR A 93 6.59 7.80 6.37
C TYR A 93 8.01 7.73 5.81
N ASN A 94 8.85 8.69 6.20
CA ASN A 94 10.26 8.72 5.84
C ASN A 94 11.10 8.31 7.05
N ALA A 95 11.60 7.07 7.04
CA ALA A 95 12.36 6.50 8.16
C ALA A 95 13.67 7.24 8.45
N SER A 96 14.33 7.77 7.41
CA SER A 96 15.57 8.54 7.57
C SER A 96 15.34 9.86 8.31
N LEU A 97 14.15 10.45 8.17
CA LEU A 97 13.78 11.73 8.79
C LEU A 97 12.93 11.56 10.06
N GLY A 98 12.34 10.39 10.29
CA GLY A 98 11.34 10.22 11.34
C GLY A 98 10.08 11.07 11.11
N ALA A 99 9.75 11.34 9.85
CA ALA A 99 8.73 12.33 9.48
C ALA A 99 7.56 11.70 8.71
N TRP A 100 6.35 12.17 9.04
CA TRP A 100 5.08 11.72 8.46
C TRP A 100 4.48 12.76 7.53
N TYR A 101 3.80 12.28 6.49
CA TYR A 101 3.13 13.09 5.47
C TYR A 101 1.82 12.42 5.08
N ALA A 102 0.71 13.14 5.13
CA ALA A 102 -0.60 12.65 4.69
C ALA A 102 -1.39 13.71 3.92
N ARG A 103 -2.14 13.25 2.93
CA ARG A 103 -3.09 14.06 2.17
C ARG A 103 -4.30 13.25 1.77
N THR A 104 -5.42 13.94 1.64
CA THR A 104 -6.60 13.35 1.02
C THR A 104 -6.33 13.04 -0.46
N LEU A 105 -7.15 12.16 -1.04
CA LEU A 105 -7.12 11.88 -2.48
C LEU A 105 -7.28 13.14 -3.33
N GLN A 106 -8.10 14.09 -2.88
CA GLN A 106 -8.35 15.37 -3.55
C GLN A 106 -7.19 16.37 -3.38
N GLY A 107 -6.22 16.08 -2.52
CA GLY A 107 -4.99 16.85 -2.40
C GLY A 107 -4.93 17.87 -1.28
N ARG A 108 -5.87 17.83 -0.34
CA ARG A 108 -5.74 18.58 0.92
C ARG A 108 -4.65 17.92 1.76
N TYR A 109 -3.67 18.69 2.23
CA TYR A 109 -2.73 18.21 3.24
C TYR A 109 -3.45 18.04 4.58
N ILE A 110 -3.22 16.90 5.22
CA ILE A 110 -3.67 16.62 6.59
C ILE A 110 -2.53 16.95 7.54
N PHE A 111 -1.35 16.40 7.27
CA PHE A 111 -0.10 16.79 7.89
C PHE A 111 1.05 16.67 6.89
N PHE A 112 2.08 17.51 7.09
CA PHE A 112 3.25 17.54 6.22
C PHE A 112 4.51 17.71 7.04
N ASN A 113 5.52 16.87 6.79
CA ASN A 113 6.80 16.90 7.49
C ASN A 113 6.64 16.92 9.01
N THR A 114 5.74 16.09 9.54
CA THR A 114 5.45 16.05 10.98
C THR A 114 6.38 15.06 11.65
N PRO A 115 7.34 15.51 12.49
CA PRO A 115 8.25 14.62 13.18
C PRO A 115 7.50 13.96 14.33
N TRP A 116 7.15 12.70 14.17
CA TRP A 116 6.49 11.91 15.20
C TRP A 116 7.07 10.49 15.18
N GLY A 117 7.69 10.08 16.27
CA GLY A 117 8.63 8.94 16.30
C GLY A 117 10.09 9.40 16.21
N THR A 118 11.01 8.47 15.98
CA THR A 118 12.45 8.73 15.90
C THR A 118 12.98 8.37 14.51
N PRO A 119 14.09 8.97 14.06
CA PRO A 119 14.82 8.44 12.90
C PRO A 119 15.08 6.94 13.08
N ALA A 120 14.98 6.19 11.99
CA ALA A 120 15.05 4.72 11.94
C ALA A 120 13.92 3.96 12.67
N ALA A 121 12.89 4.62 13.20
CA ALA A 121 11.67 3.92 13.56
C ALA A 121 11.02 3.35 12.28
N GLU A 122 10.31 2.23 12.39
CA GLU A 122 9.55 1.63 11.30
C GLU A 122 8.08 2.04 11.44
N ALA A 123 7.46 2.48 10.34
CA ALA A 123 6.01 2.66 10.36
C ALA A 123 5.35 1.28 10.39
N VAL A 124 4.41 1.10 11.32
CA VAL A 124 3.57 -0.09 11.33
C VAL A 124 2.61 0.04 10.15
N THR A 125 2.84 -0.81 9.14
CA THR A 125 1.91 -0.99 8.03
C THR A 125 1.22 -2.34 8.20
N TRP A 126 -0.01 -2.45 7.71
CA TRP A 126 -0.74 -3.72 7.68
C TRP A 126 -0.24 -4.67 6.58
N THR A 127 0.84 -4.29 5.87
CA THR A 127 1.41 -5.10 4.80
C THR A 127 2.33 -6.17 5.36
N TRP A 128 2.05 -7.42 4.99
CA TRP A 128 2.93 -8.56 5.17
C TRP A 128 4.35 -8.22 4.68
N SER A 129 5.30 -8.03 5.60
CA SER A 129 6.71 -8.02 5.25
C SER A 129 7.05 -9.42 4.76
N MET A 130 7.23 -9.58 3.44
CA MET A 130 7.98 -10.75 2.98
C MET A 130 9.39 -10.59 3.55
N PRO A 131 9.89 -11.52 4.38
CA PRO A 131 11.30 -11.51 4.70
C PRO A 131 12.11 -11.59 3.39
N PRO A 132 13.32 -11.00 3.35
CA PRO A 132 14.19 -11.16 2.20
C PRO A 132 14.33 -12.65 1.91
N ALA A 133 14.26 -13.03 0.62
CA ALA A 133 14.42 -14.41 0.20
C ALA A 133 15.68 -14.97 0.88
N ALA A 134 15.50 -15.88 1.84
CA ALA A 134 16.61 -16.63 2.39
C ALA A 134 17.24 -17.35 1.20
N GLY A 135 18.48 -16.98 0.87
CA GLY A 135 19.31 -17.70 -0.08
C GLY A 135 19.58 -19.09 0.47
N GLY A 136 18.61 -20.00 0.32
CA GLY A 136 18.77 -21.42 0.50
C GLY A 136 18.93 -22.06 -0.86
N GLY A 137 20.17 -22.16 -1.32
CA GLY A 137 20.49 -23.17 -2.34
C GLY A 137 20.17 -24.55 -1.77
N PRO A 138 19.80 -25.54 -2.61
CA PRO A 138 19.62 -26.90 -2.10
C PRO A 138 20.97 -27.46 -1.64
N GLU A 139 21.14 -27.62 -0.33
CA GLU A 139 22.03 -28.64 0.22
C GLU A 139 21.37 -30.00 -0.03
N GLU A 140 21.75 -30.62 -1.14
CA GLU A 140 21.49 -32.03 -1.39
C GLU A 140 22.55 -32.85 -0.64
N GLU A 141 22.33 -33.08 0.66
CA GLU A 141 23.00 -34.16 1.39
C GLU A 141 22.16 -35.45 1.30
N ALA A 142 22.83 -36.47 0.76
CA ALA A 142 22.35 -37.81 0.48
C ALA A 142 21.62 -38.52 1.63
N ARG A 143 20.58 -39.29 1.28
CA ARG A 143 20.39 -40.70 1.67
C ARG A 143 19.65 -41.49 0.59
#